data_AF-A0A1G9IJ81-F1
#
_entry.id   AF-A0A1G9IJ81-F1
#
_cell.length_a   1.000
_cell.length_b   1.000
_cell.length_c   1.000
_cell.angle_alpha   90.00
_cell.angle_beta   90.00
_cell.angle_gamma   90.00
#
_symmetry.space_group_name_H-M   'P 1'
#
loop_
_entity.id
_entity.type
_entity.pdbx_description
1 polymer ?
#
loop_
_entity_poly.entity_id
_entity_poly.type
_entity_poly.pdbx_seq_one_letter_code
_entity_poly.pdbx_strand_id
1 'polypeptide(L)'
;MNYSEFMKAVDEKLSDMSEVEKTEWIHNMARTTNENQRIIFLNSLTKKQEYCLEISIKKEIKELEDWCRKVKDAEIYFECSGYEEYGDGYWDSDYTYEYSDIFEIGKELSRVFQILEGLLFQKEYQQAAALYDVLCSIPFSALDSDIEEWSELELEELVEEKLVTLDLKRIALNMMYAKYQVTEGEERAVTLYRYLSWDMCKNIKVEELFTVGPEELKGIDGFMEDWISFLKNTNGDQAGGLLSEACIYQGGISRLCEVAREAWERHPVLYHHACKYLLHEKKEVECIKLAMEAISVLPEKLLIRGNIADLAAKAAVQLEDTDIINQCYEAAFYSQSTLYHYLRLFELSDYQNIADRAVKYAKTLPENSMWEEYHKNKQMMVNSISKEHKMLLRFFNGEFDYIYEECKKDRITLGWSSNFKGTVVPLFILLLYKNKKITKAGQRLIDGIEYRLGSTEDYRQSFTDQFLGWKEKVVLRNEQYEKYIGWLKEEIDKRTEAVVGGNHRKSYYKAAALITALGETLESNGKLHGRMVTIEHYKKMHPRKRAFKAEFEQFNEE
;
A
#
# COMPACT_ATOMS: atom_id res chain seq x y z
N MET A 1 1.86 23.55 10.30
CA MET A 1 1.64 23.99 11.68
C MET A 1 0.69 23.00 12.30
N ASN A 2 1.15 22.21 13.26
CA ASN A 2 0.28 21.26 13.97
C ASN A 2 -0.66 21.99 14.95
N TYR A 3 -1.62 21.29 15.56
CA TYR A 3 -2.61 21.91 16.44
C TYR A 3 -1.96 22.64 17.65
N SER A 4 -0.95 22.02 18.27
CA SER A 4 -0.23 22.62 19.40
C SER A 4 0.48 23.92 19.02
N GLU A 5 1.21 23.92 17.89
CA GLU A 5 1.86 25.11 17.34
C GLU A 5 0.85 26.21 16.99
N PHE A 6 -0.30 25.82 16.41
CA PHE A 6 -1.37 26.74 16.07
C PHE A 6 -1.96 27.39 17.32
N MET A 7 -2.34 26.60 18.33
CA MET A 7 -2.93 27.12 19.56
C MET A 7 -1.95 28.01 20.32
N LYS A 8 -0.67 27.63 20.40
CA LYS A 8 0.35 28.48 21.00
C LYS A 8 0.49 29.83 20.28
N ALA A 9 0.48 29.84 18.95
CA ALA A 9 0.54 31.07 18.16
C ALA A 9 -0.73 31.92 18.31
N VAL A 10 -1.90 31.29 18.49
CA VAL A 10 -3.16 31.98 18.80
C VAL A 10 -3.07 32.63 20.18
N ASP A 11 -2.62 31.89 21.20
CA ASP A 11 -2.49 32.39 22.57
C ASP A 11 -1.50 33.55 22.68
N GLU A 12 -0.35 33.45 22.01
CA GLU A 12 0.64 34.53 21.92
C GLU A 12 -0.01 35.80 21.34
N LYS A 13 -0.71 35.69 20.20
CA LYS A 13 -1.42 36.82 19.58
C LYS A 13 -2.53 37.38 20.47
N LEU A 14 -3.33 36.52 21.11
CA LEU A 14 -4.40 36.94 22.00
C LEU A 14 -3.84 37.63 23.26
N SER A 15 -2.66 37.24 23.73
CA SER A 15 -2.00 37.87 24.87
C SER A 15 -1.46 39.26 24.56
N ASP A 16 -1.03 39.50 23.31
CA ASP A 16 -0.57 40.79 22.82
C ASP A 16 -1.71 41.79 22.55
N MET A 17 -2.93 41.28 22.32
CA MET A 17 -4.11 42.10 22.07
C MET A 17 -4.67 42.70 23.36
N SER A 18 -4.99 44.00 23.29
CA SER A 18 -5.80 44.68 24.30
C SER A 18 -7.25 44.17 24.28
N GLU A 19 -7.99 44.40 25.37
CA GLU A 19 -9.42 44.05 25.45
C GLU A 19 -10.28 44.75 24.37
N VAL A 20 -9.87 45.95 23.93
CA VAL A 20 -10.51 46.66 22.83
C VAL A 20 -10.30 45.93 21.52
N GLU A 21 -9.06 45.52 21.22
CA GLU A 21 -8.74 44.78 20.00
C GLU A 21 -9.42 43.41 19.96
N LYS A 22 -9.55 42.72 21.11
CA LYS A 22 -10.30 41.47 21.21
C LYS A 22 -11.78 41.68 20.91
N THR A 23 -12.37 42.75 21.45
CA THR A 23 -13.76 43.12 21.19
C THR A 23 -14.00 43.46 19.72
N GLU A 24 -13.09 44.22 19.10
CA GLU A 24 -13.13 44.56 17.67
C GLU A 24 -12.98 43.32 16.78
N TRP A 25 -12.10 42.39 17.15
CA TRP A 25 -11.91 41.12 16.43
C TRP A 25 -13.19 40.27 16.45
N ILE A 26 -13.82 40.10 17.62
CA ILE A 26 -15.11 39.40 17.77
C ILE A 26 -16.19 40.10 16.93
N HIS A 27 -16.27 41.43 16.98
CA HIS A 27 -17.22 42.20 16.17
C HIS A 27 -17.00 42.04 14.67
N ASN A 28 -15.74 42.00 14.22
CA ASN A 28 -15.41 41.78 12.82
C ASN A 28 -15.80 40.37 12.37
N MET A 29 -15.60 39.34 13.20
CA MET A 29 -16.12 38.00 12.91
C MET A 29 -17.64 37.95 12.85
N ALA A 30 -18.32 38.62 13.77
CA ALA A 30 -19.78 38.71 13.73
C ALA A 30 -20.30 39.32 12.41
N ARG A 31 -19.63 40.37 11.91
CA ARG A 31 -19.98 41.05 10.65
C ARG A 31 -19.80 40.19 9.42
N THR A 32 -18.78 39.31 9.41
CA THR A 32 -18.47 38.43 8.26
C THR A 32 -19.13 37.06 8.37
N THR A 33 -19.90 36.80 9.44
CA THR A 33 -20.61 35.53 9.62
C THR A 33 -21.80 35.42 8.67
N ASN A 34 -21.84 34.30 7.93
CA ASN A 34 -22.93 33.98 7.01
C ASN A 34 -24.28 33.89 7.75
N GLU A 35 -25.36 34.27 7.06
CA GLU A 35 -26.69 34.39 7.67
C GLU A 35 -27.18 33.13 8.38
N ASN A 36 -26.89 31.96 7.82
CA ASN A 36 -27.21 30.65 8.38
C ASN A 36 -26.39 30.26 9.64
N GLN A 37 -25.31 30.98 9.96
CA GLN A 37 -24.45 30.71 11.13
C GLN A 37 -24.55 31.79 12.22
N ARG A 38 -25.33 32.86 12.01
CA ARG A 38 -25.42 33.98 12.96
C ARG A 38 -25.95 33.59 14.33
N ILE A 39 -26.93 32.69 14.40
CA ILE A 39 -27.46 32.19 15.69
C ILE A 39 -26.40 31.36 16.43
N ILE A 40 -25.65 30.53 15.72
CA ILE A 40 -24.57 29.70 16.29
C ILE A 40 -23.47 30.62 16.84
N PHE A 41 -23.06 31.63 16.08
CA PHE A 41 -22.09 32.62 16.51
C PHE A 41 -22.56 33.43 17.73
N LEU A 42 -23.82 33.84 17.76
CA LEU A 42 -24.35 34.58 18.91
C LEU A 42 -24.36 33.71 20.18
N ASN A 43 -24.75 32.43 20.05
CA ASN A 43 -24.79 31.48 21.17
C ASN A 43 -23.39 31.11 21.68
N SER A 44 -22.35 31.18 20.84
CA SER A 44 -20.97 30.91 21.27
C SER A 44 -20.38 32.00 22.18
N LEU A 45 -20.95 33.21 22.18
CA LEU A 45 -20.50 34.32 23.04
C LEU A 45 -21.01 34.23 24.49
N THR A 46 -22.00 33.38 24.76
CA THR A 46 -22.52 33.14 26.12
C THR A 46 -21.71 32.08 26.85
N LYS A 47 -21.04 32.47 27.96
CA LYS A 47 -20.19 31.62 28.82
C LYS A 47 -20.84 30.34 29.36
N LYS A 48 -22.18 30.30 29.38
CA LYS A 48 -22.99 29.10 29.60
C LYS A 48 -23.86 28.96 28.36
N GLN A 49 -23.55 27.96 27.53
CA GLN A 49 -24.52 27.47 26.57
C GLN A 49 -25.65 26.84 27.40
N GLU A 50 -26.71 27.60 27.68
CA GLU A 50 -27.95 27.05 28.18
C GLU A 50 -28.62 26.28 27.04
N TYR A 51 -28.10 25.08 26.75
CA TYR A 51 -28.89 24.03 26.10
C TYR A 51 -29.87 23.50 27.15
N CYS A 52 -30.94 24.27 27.38
CA CYS A 52 -31.92 24.00 28.42
C CYS A 52 -32.91 22.92 27.96
N LEU A 53 -32.62 21.62 28.19
CA LEU A 53 -33.59 20.51 28.13
C LEU A 53 -33.28 19.39 29.15
N GLU A 54 -32.92 19.73 30.39
CA GLU A 54 -32.57 18.75 31.45
C GLU A 54 -33.66 17.68 31.76
N ILE A 55 -34.94 17.94 31.43
CA ILE A 55 -36.06 17.02 31.74
C ILE A 55 -36.45 16.13 30.53
N SER A 56 -36.14 16.52 29.29
CA SER A 56 -36.52 15.75 28.07
C SER A 56 -35.58 14.57 27.81
N ILE A 57 -34.29 14.76 28.07
CA ILE A 57 -33.23 13.85 27.62
C ILE A 57 -33.24 12.50 28.35
N LYS A 58 -33.60 12.45 29.64
CA LYS A 58 -33.67 11.16 30.37
C LYS A 58 -34.72 10.20 29.82
N LYS A 59 -35.82 10.74 29.29
CA LYS A 59 -36.85 9.93 28.63
C LYS A 59 -36.34 9.43 27.28
N GLU A 60 -35.72 10.32 26.51
CA GLU A 60 -35.13 10.01 25.20
C GLU A 60 -34.00 8.98 25.30
N ILE A 61 -33.16 9.03 26.35
CA ILE A 61 -32.12 8.02 26.60
C ILE A 61 -32.73 6.64 26.80
N LYS A 62 -33.78 6.52 27.63
CA LYS A 62 -34.44 5.22 27.84
C LYS A 62 -35.08 4.68 26.56
N GLU A 63 -35.71 5.55 25.78
CA GLU A 63 -36.27 5.18 24.47
C GLU A 63 -35.17 4.68 23.52
N LEU A 64 -34.00 5.32 23.54
CA LEU A 64 -32.83 4.95 22.76
C LEU A 64 -32.22 3.62 23.22
N GLU A 65 -32.09 3.39 24.52
CA GLU A 65 -31.62 2.11 25.08
C GLU A 65 -32.56 0.96 24.70
N ASP A 66 -33.87 1.18 24.77
CA ASP A 66 -34.88 0.23 24.33
C ASP A 66 -34.81 -0.02 22.82
N TRP A 67 -34.59 1.03 22.02
CA TRP A 67 -34.41 0.90 20.58
C TRP A 67 -33.15 0.09 20.23
N CYS A 68 -32.01 0.40 20.85
CA CYS A 68 -30.77 -0.35 20.68
C CYS A 68 -30.93 -1.84 20.99
N ARG A 69 -31.70 -2.17 22.04
CA ARG A 69 -32.03 -3.55 22.39
C ARG A 69 -32.84 -4.25 21.29
N LYS A 70 -33.85 -3.58 20.74
CA LYS A 70 -34.66 -4.13 19.63
C LYS A 70 -33.86 -4.39 18.36
N VAL A 71 -32.90 -3.51 18.04
CA VAL A 71 -31.98 -3.73 16.92
C VAL A 71 -31.11 -4.98 17.18
N LYS A 72 -30.52 -5.10 18.37
CA LYS A 72 -29.70 -6.26 18.76
C LYS A 72 -30.48 -7.59 18.77
N ASP A 73 -31.74 -7.55 19.17
CA ASP A 73 -32.62 -8.72 19.21
C ASP A 73 -33.22 -9.05 17.83
N ALA A 74 -32.80 -8.35 16.76
CA ALA A 74 -33.30 -8.45 15.40
C ALA A 74 -34.83 -8.23 15.28
N GLU A 75 -35.42 -7.47 16.22
CA GLU A 75 -36.81 -7.00 16.12
C GLU A 75 -36.94 -5.81 15.13
N ILE A 76 -35.84 -5.09 14.91
CA ILE A 76 -35.68 -4.00 13.96
C ILE A 76 -34.51 -4.36 13.03
N TYR A 77 -34.78 -4.48 11.73
CA TYR A 77 -33.83 -5.00 10.74
C TYR A 77 -34.06 -4.37 9.35
N PHE A 78 -33.10 -4.54 8.45
CA PHE A 78 -33.27 -4.23 7.03
C PHE A 78 -33.81 -5.45 6.27
N GLU A 79 -34.59 -5.24 5.21
CA GLU A 79 -34.84 -6.31 4.24
C GLU A 79 -33.89 -6.16 3.06
N CYS A 80 -33.45 -7.26 2.45
CA CYS A 80 -32.67 -7.23 1.23
C CYS A 80 -33.11 -8.30 0.22
N SER A 81 -32.67 -8.12 -1.02
CA SER A 81 -32.81 -9.10 -2.10
C SER A 81 -31.55 -9.06 -2.96
N GLY A 82 -30.91 -10.22 -3.14
CA GLY A 82 -29.72 -10.36 -3.97
C GLY A 82 -30.04 -10.59 -5.44
N TYR A 83 -29.32 -9.92 -6.35
CA TYR A 83 -29.41 -10.16 -7.79
C TYR A 83 -28.03 -10.13 -8.45
N GLU A 84 -27.90 -10.83 -9.57
CA GLU A 84 -26.69 -10.80 -10.39
C GLU A 84 -26.71 -9.57 -11.30
N GLU A 85 -25.78 -8.64 -11.08
CA GLU A 85 -25.54 -7.54 -12.02
C GLU A 85 -24.51 -7.98 -13.05
N TYR A 86 -24.90 -7.99 -14.33
CA TYR A 86 -24.03 -8.36 -15.44
C TYR A 86 -23.34 -7.12 -16.01
N GLY A 87 -22.02 -7.01 -15.80
CA GLY A 87 -21.19 -5.99 -16.43
C GLY A 87 -20.93 -6.24 -17.93
N ASP A 88 -20.23 -5.31 -18.59
CA ASP A 88 -19.88 -5.40 -20.02
C ASP A 88 -18.90 -6.55 -20.35
N GLY A 89 -18.37 -7.25 -19.34
CA GLY A 89 -17.47 -8.39 -19.46
C GLY A 89 -18.16 -9.74 -19.24
N TYR A 90 -17.85 -10.74 -20.08
CA TYR A 90 -18.37 -12.12 -20.00
C TYR A 90 -18.07 -12.89 -18.69
N TRP A 91 -17.35 -12.29 -17.75
CA TRP A 91 -16.95 -12.85 -16.44
C TRP A 91 -17.20 -11.88 -15.28
N ASP A 92 -17.95 -10.80 -15.53
CA ASP A 92 -18.18 -9.69 -14.59
C ASP A 92 -19.62 -9.80 -14.07
N SER A 93 -19.92 -10.91 -13.39
CA SER A 93 -21.17 -11.05 -12.65
C SER A 93 -20.86 -10.74 -11.18
N ASP A 94 -21.16 -9.53 -10.75
CA ASP A 94 -21.09 -9.17 -9.34
C ASP A 94 -22.48 -9.39 -8.72
N TYR A 95 -22.54 -10.20 -7.68
CA TYR A 95 -23.75 -10.41 -6.92
C TYR A 95 -23.96 -9.21 -6.01
N THR A 96 -25.03 -8.46 -6.24
CA THR A 96 -25.33 -7.19 -5.57
C THR A 96 -26.61 -7.32 -4.78
N TYR A 97 -26.71 -6.62 -3.65
CA TYR A 97 -27.89 -6.61 -2.81
C TYR A 97 -28.61 -5.27 -2.93
N GLU A 98 -29.94 -5.30 -3.07
CA GLU A 98 -30.78 -4.11 -2.87
C GLU A 98 -31.38 -4.18 -1.46
N TYR A 99 -31.16 -3.13 -0.66
CA TYR A 99 -31.59 -3.05 0.73
C TYR A 99 -32.79 -2.10 0.89
N SER A 100 -33.69 -2.45 1.81
CA SER A 100 -34.92 -1.71 2.14
C SER A 100 -35.02 -1.44 3.64
N ASP A 101 -35.16 -0.17 4.01
CA ASP A 101 -35.28 0.29 5.40
C ASP A 101 -36.75 0.46 5.82
N ILE A 102 -37.39 -0.64 6.19
CA ILE A 102 -38.82 -0.67 6.54
C ILE A 102 -39.08 -0.03 7.91
N PHE A 103 -38.09 -0.09 8.81
CA PHE A 103 -38.22 0.38 10.18
C PHE A 103 -37.71 1.81 10.39
N GLU A 104 -37.37 2.52 9.30
CA GLU A 104 -36.77 3.87 9.33
C GLU A 104 -35.50 3.96 10.19
N ILE A 105 -34.68 2.90 10.20
CA ILE A 105 -33.42 2.78 10.95
C ILE A 105 -32.50 3.95 10.61
N GLY A 106 -32.32 4.30 9.34
CA GLY A 106 -31.42 5.38 8.93
C GLY A 106 -31.85 6.74 9.48
N LYS A 107 -33.16 7.01 9.50
CA LYS A 107 -33.72 8.23 10.08
C LYS A 107 -33.57 8.26 11.59
N GLU A 108 -33.79 7.14 12.26
CA GLU A 108 -33.63 7.05 13.72
C GLU A 108 -32.15 7.18 14.12
N LEU A 109 -31.22 6.55 13.40
CA LEU A 109 -29.77 6.74 13.59
C LEU A 109 -29.37 8.21 13.48
N SER A 110 -29.87 8.92 12.46
CA SER A 110 -29.60 10.34 12.28
C SER A 110 -30.09 11.17 13.47
N ARG A 111 -31.28 10.87 14.00
CA ARG A 111 -31.83 11.51 15.21
C ARG A 111 -30.99 11.16 16.45
N VAL A 112 -30.63 9.90 16.61
CA VAL A 112 -29.87 9.38 17.75
C VAL A 112 -28.49 10.03 17.85
N PHE A 113 -27.75 10.14 16.74
CA PHE A 113 -26.45 10.81 16.76
C PHE A 113 -26.55 12.31 17.03
N GLN A 114 -27.65 12.98 16.66
CA GLN A 114 -27.91 14.38 17.08
C GLN A 114 -28.14 14.50 18.60
N ILE A 115 -28.84 13.54 19.20
CA ILE A 115 -29.04 13.50 20.66
C ILE A 115 -27.69 13.30 21.37
N LEU A 116 -26.83 12.41 20.85
CA LEU A 116 -25.49 12.17 21.40
C LEU A 116 -24.60 13.41 21.33
N GLU A 117 -24.65 14.15 20.22
CA GLU A 117 -23.97 15.45 20.14
C GLU A 117 -24.51 16.42 21.20
N GLY A 118 -25.84 16.46 21.38
CA GLY A 118 -26.47 17.26 22.43
C GLY A 118 -25.97 16.92 23.84
N LEU A 119 -25.77 15.63 24.14
CA LEU A 119 -25.20 15.17 25.42
C LEU A 119 -23.75 15.64 25.59
N LEU A 120 -22.94 15.60 24.53
CA LEU A 120 -21.58 16.13 24.54
C LEU A 120 -21.56 17.61 24.88
N PHE A 121 -22.37 18.44 24.20
CA PHE A 121 -22.45 19.89 24.46
C PHE A 121 -22.95 20.21 25.87
N GLN A 122 -23.76 19.33 26.47
CA GLN A 122 -24.19 19.43 27.86
C GLN A 122 -23.19 18.88 28.87
N LYS A 123 -22.06 18.35 28.40
CA LYS A 123 -20.96 17.79 29.20
C LYS A 123 -21.35 16.52 29.97
N GLU A 124 -22.39 15.82 29.51
CA GLU A 124 -22.82 14.52 30.04
C GLU A 124 -21.95 13.40 29.46
N TYR A 125 -20.63 13.52 29.65
CA TYR A 125 -19.64 12.69 28.97
C TYR A 125 -19.76 11.19 29.27
N GLN A 126 -20.11 10.85 30.52
CA GLN A 126 -20.26 9.44 30.93
C GLN A 126 -21.40 8.73 30.18
N GLN A 127 -22.53 9.42 30.03
CA GLN A 127 -23.68 8.88 29.31
C GLN A 127 -23.42 8.87 27.80
N ALA A 128 -22.87 9.96 27.26
CA ALA A 128 -22.49 10.04 25.85
C ALA A 128 -21.52 8.91 25.47
N ALA A 129 -20.45 8.71 26.25
CA ALA A 129 -19.45 7.66 25.98
C ALA A 129 -20.06 6.25 26.02
N ALA A 130 -20.96 5.96 26.96
CA ALA A 130 -21.62 4.66 27.05
C ALA A 130 -22.53 4.39 25.85
N LEU A 131 -23.27 5.40 25.39
CA LEU A 131 -24.17 5.25 24.25
C LEU A 131 -23.42 5.19 22.91
N TYR A 132 -22.37 5.99 22.71
CA TYR A 132 -21.51 5.87 21.54
C TYR A 132 -20.92 4.47 21.42
N ASP A 133 -20.39 3.92 22.52
CA ASP A 133 -19.83 2.55 22.55
C ASP A 133 -20.84 1.52 22.06
N VAL A 134 -22.09 1.64 22.50
CA VAL A 134 -23.16 0.70 22.11
C VAL A 134 -23.53 0.91 20.65
N LEU A 135 -23.82 2.14 20.24
CA LEU A 135 -24.36 2.42 18.90
C LEU A 135 -23.37 2.15 17.78
N CYS A 136 -22.09 2.47 18.01
CA CYS A 136 -21.04 2.26 17.02
C CYS A 136 -20.56 0.80 16.99
N SER A 137 -21.03 -0.06 17.89
CA SER A 137 -20.67 -1.49 17.93
C SER A 137 -21.87 -2.42 17.69
N ILE A 138 -23.05 -1.90 17.34
CA ILE A 138 -24.22 -2.73 17.05
C ILE A 138 -24.09 -3.28 15.62
N PRO A 139 -24.15 -4.61 15.40
CA PRO A 139 -24.41 -5.16 14.08
C PRO A 139 -25.90 -4.95 13.74
N PHE A 140 -26.18 -4.51 12.52
CA PHE A 140 -27.53 -4.31 12.01
C PHE A 140 -27.94 -5.49 11.17
N SER A 141 -28.95 -6.24 11.60
CA SER A 141 -29.41 -7.42 10.87
C SER A 141 -30.11 -7.02 9.56
N ALA A 142 -29.85 -7.77 8.50
CA ALA A 142 -30.56 -7.69 7.22
C ALA A 142 -31.09 -9.08 6.82
N LEU A 143 -32.39 -9.18 6.56
CA LEU A 143 -33.08 -10.41 6.14
C LEU A 143 -33.20 -10.44 4.62
N ASP A 144 -32.60 -11.45 4.00
CA ASP A 144 -32.79 -11.72 2.57
C ASP A 144 -34.16 -12.35 2.34
N SER A 145 -35.02 -11.63 1.62
CA SER A 145 -36.41 -12.00 1.37
C SER A 145 -36.57 -13.17 0.37
N ASP A 146 -35.54 -13.46 -0.44
CA ASP A 146 -35.59 -14.51 -1.47
C ASP A 146 -35.10 -15.87 -0.93
N ILE A 147 -34.10 -15.86 -0.05
CA ILE A 147 -33.49 -17.09 0.51
C ILE A 147 -33.74 -17.27 2.02
N GLU A 148 -34.41 -16.32 2.68
CA GLU A 148 -34.72 -16.33 4.12
C GLU A 148 -33.48 -16.44 5.02
N GLU A 149 -32.34 -15.88 4.59
CA GLU A 149 -31.09 -15.84 5.35
C GLU A 149 -30.83 -14.48 5.98
N TRP A 150 -30.17 -14.47 7.14
CA TRP A 150 -29.80 -13.26 7.86
C TRP A 150 -28.33 -12.92 7.63
N SER A 151 -28.07 -11.64 7.37
CA SER A 151 -26.74 -11.05 7.32
C SER A 151 -26.62 -9.93 8.37
N GLU A 152 -25.39 -9.55 8.70
CA GLU A 152 -25.10 -8.44 9.61
C GLU A 152 -24.37 -7.35 8.82
N LEU A 153 -24.80 -6.10 9.02
CA LEU A 153 -24.20 -4.90 8.47
C LEU A 153 -23.56 -4.07 9.59
N GLU A 154 -22.36 -3.57 9.37
CA GLU A 154 -21.70 -2.57 10.20
C GLU A 154 -22.17 -1.14 9.83
N LEU A 155 -21.90 -0.16 10.68
CA LEU A 155 -22.37 1.22 10.49
C LEU A 155 -21.80 1.85 9.21
N GLU A 156 -20.58 1.45 8.85
CA GLU A 156 -19.83 1.81 7.66
C GLU A 156 -20.55 1.31 6.41
N GLU A 157 -20.96 0.04 6.40
CA GLU A 157 -21.70 -0.59 5.30
C GLU A 157 -23.06 0.11 5.09
N LEU A 158 -23.74 0.53 6.15
CA LEU A 158 -24.99 1.32 6.02
C LEU A 158 -24.79 2.64 5.27
N VAL A 159 -23.62 3.28 5.40
CA VAL A 159 -23.29 4.52 4.69
C VAL A 159 -22.88 4.21 3.25
N GLU A 160 -22.10 3.16 3.02
CA GLU A 160 -21.67 2.71 1.68
C GLU A 160 -22.86 2.33 0.80
N GLU A 161 -23.82 1.58 1.36
CA GLU A 161 -25.08 1.18 0.71
C GLU A 161 -26.13 2.31 0.67
N LYS A 162 -25.78 3.52 1.15
CA LYS A 162 -26.64 4.72 1.17
C LYS A 162 -27.95 4.54 1.94
N LEU A 163 -28.00 3.60 2.89
CA LEU A 163 -29.11 3.40 3.81
C LEU A 163 -29.22 4.54 4.83
N VAL A 164 -28.10 5.19 5.13
CA VAL A 164 -28.06 6.36 6.00
C VAL A 164 -27.03 7.38 5.52
N THR A 165 -27.27 8.66 5.77
CA THR A 165 -26.31 9.75 5.54
C THR A 165 -25.72 10.20 6.87
N LEU A 166 -24.57 9.64 7.25
CA LEU A 166 -23.85 9.99 8.48
C LEU A 166 -22.44 10.49 8.18
N ASP A 167 -21.97 11.43 9.00
CA ASP A 167 -20.55 11.82 9.02
C ASP A 167 -19.81 10.90 10.01
N LEU A 168 -19.37 9.74 9.51
CA LEU A 168 -18.69 8.72 10.32
C LEU A 168 -17.44 9.27 11.00
N LYS A 169 -16.68 10.13 10.32
CA LYS A 169 -15.49 10.75 10.90
C LYS A 169 -15.83 11.62 12.09
N ARG A 170 -16.87 12.46 11.98
CA ARG A 170 -17.34 13.29 13.09
C ARG A 170 -17.89 12.45 14.25
N ILE A 171 -18.63 11.39 13.96
CA ILE A 171 -19.14 10.44 14.96
C ILE A 171 -17.98 9.80 15.72
N ALA A 172 -16.98 9.27 15.02
CA ALA A 172 -15.81 8.64 15.61
C ALA A 172 -15.02 9.62 16.49
N LEU A 173 -14.81 10.86 16.04
CA LEU A 173 -14.14 11.91 16.83
C LEU A 173 -14.94 12.27 18.09
N ASN A 174 -16.26 12.42 17.98
CA ASN A 174 -17.15 12.68 19.11
C ASN A 174 -17.14 11.54 20.14
N MET A 175 -17.17 10.29 19.67
CA MET A 175 -17.04 9.09 20.51
C MET A 175 -15.70 9.08 21.26
N MET A 176 -14.59 9.27 20.54
CA MET A 176 -13.26 9.32 21.15
C MET A 176 -13.14 10.47 22.16
N TYR A 177 -13.74 11.63 21.86
CA TYR A 177 -13.76 12.78 22.76
C TYR A 177 -14.55 12.48 24.04
N ALA A 178 -15.76 11.92 23.91
CA ALA A 178 -16.57 11.48 25.05
C ALA A 178 -15.76 10.51 25.92
N LYS A 179 -15.07 9.55 25.29
CA LYS A 179 -14.29 8.54 26.00
C LYS A 179 -13.07 9.12 26.68
N TYR A 180 -12.36 10.05 26.04
CA TYR A 180 -11.21 10.73 26.63
C TYR A 180 -11.61 11.45 27.93
N GLN A 181 -12.76 12.10 27.95
CA GLN A 181 -13.26 12.85 29.11
C GLN A 181 -13.61 11.97 30.33
N VAL A 182 -13.83 10.67 30.14
CA VAL A 182 -14.31 9.76 31.20
C VAL A 182 -13.28 8.72 31.63
N THR A 183 -12.20 8.55 30.88
CA THR A 183 -11.11 7.59 31.17
C THR A 183 -9.83 8.35 31.50
N GLU A 184 -8.91 7.73 32.23
CA GLU A 184 -7.59 8.28 32.55
C GLU A 184 -6.49 7.23 32.38
N GLY A 185 -5.23 7.68 32.28
CA GLY A 185 -4.04 6.82 32.25
C GLY A 185 -4.08 5.74 31.16
N GLU A 186 -3.66 4.53 31.52
CA GLU A 186 -3.56 3.38 30.60
C GLU A 186 -4.92 2.97 30.02
N GLU A 187 -6.01 3.05 30.79
CA GLU A 187 -7.36 2.71 30.32
C GLU A 187 -7.77 3.56 29.12
N ARG A 188 -7.43 4.86 29.17
CA ARG A 188 -7.68 5.80 28.08
C ARG A 188 -6.93 5.37 26.82
N ALA A 189 -5.63 5.06 26.94
CA ALA A 189 -4.81 4.61 25.82
C ALA A 189 -5.36 3.32 25.19
N VAL A 190 -5.59 2.28 26.00
CA VAL A 190 -6.12 1.00 25.53
C VAL A 190 -7.45 1.19 24.78
N THR A 191 -8.35 2.01 25.33
CA THR A 191 -9.68 2.21 24.75
C THR A 191 -9.62 2.97 23.42
N LEU A 192 -8.82 4.05 23.35
CA LEU A 192 -8.67 4.82 22.11
C LEU A 192 -7.97 3.99 21.01
N TYR A 193 -6.99 3.15 21.36
CA TYR A 193 -6.38 2.23 20.41
C TYR A 193 -7.40 1.26 19.81
N ARG A 194 -8.30 0.73 20.65
CA ARG A 194 -9.39 -0.14 20.19
C ARG A 194 -10.31 0.58 19.20
N TYR A 195 -10.70 1.83 19.47
CA TYR A 195 -11.53 2.57 18.51
C TYR A 195 -10.81 2.87 17.21
N LEU A 196 -9.53 3.20 17.25
CA LEU A 196 -8.75 3.42 16.03
C LEU A 196 -8.56 2.15 15.20
N SER A 197 -8.90 0.96 15.72
CA SER A 197 -8.94 -0.28 14.94
C SER A 197 -10.28 -0.54 14.24
N TRP A 198 -11.30 0.28 14.50
CA TRP A 198 -12.59 0.19 13.81
C TRP A 198 -12.51 0.84 12.43
N ASP A 199 -13.31 0.33 11.50
CA ASP A 199 -13.25 0.73 10.09
C ASP A 199 -13.65 2.20 9.88
N MET A 200 -14.64 2.71 10.62
CA MET A 200 -15.08 4.11 10.64
C MET A 200 -13.98 5.07 11.11
N CYS A 201 -13.00 4.55 11.86
CA CYS A 201 -11.87 5.31 12.39
C CYS A 201 -10.64 5.26 11.47
N LYS A 202 -10.70 4.53 10.34
CA LYS A 202 -9.61 4.49 9.37
C LYS A 202 -9.22 5.91 8.96
N ASN A 203 -7.93 6.21 9.03
CA ASN A 203 -7.32 7.49 8.70
C ASN A 203 -7.58 8.65 9.69
N ILE A 204 -8.19 8.41 10.85
CA ILE A 204 -8.25 9.43 11.90
C ILE A 204 -6.94 9.45 12.67
N LYS A 205 -6.35 10.64 12.79
CA LYS A 205 -5.17 10.85 13.64
C LYS A 205 -5.61 11.20 15.05
N VAL A 206 -4.82 10.75 16.03
CA VAL A 206 -5.06 11.11 17.45
C VAL A 206 -5.07 12.61 17.69
N GLU A 207 -4.28 13.39 16.94
CA GLU A 207 -4.27 14.86 17.09
C GLU A 207 -5.59 15.54 16.70
N GLU A 208 -6.40 14.94 15.83
CA GLU A 208 -7.71 15.47 15.43
C GLU A 208 -8.72 15.43 16.58
N LEU A 209 -8.50 14.53 17.55
CA LEU A 209 -9.27 14.48 18.79
C LEU A 209 -9.16 15.77 19.61
N PHE A 210 -8.03 16.47 19.52
CA PHE A 210 -7.76 17.64 20.35
C PHE A 210 -8.53 18.88 19.88
N THR A 211 -9.16 18.81 18.70
CA THR A 211 -9.84 19.95 18.07
C THR A 211 -11.36 19.83 18.11
N VAL A 212 -11.90 18.80 18.77
CA VAL A 212 -13.34 18.50 18.80
C VAL A 212 -13.91 18.63 20.21
N GLY A 213 -15.24 18.74 20.28
CA GLY A 213 -15.99 18.85 21.53
C GLY A 213 -16.17 20.29 22.03
N PRO A 214 -16.98 20.48 23.10
CA PRO A 214 -17.31 21.80 23.63
C PRO A 214 -16.21 22.42 24.52
N GLU A 215 -15.22 21.64 24.95
CA GLU A 215 -14.17 22.08 25.86
C GLU A 215 -12.81 21.53 25.43
N GLU A 216 -11.75 22.30 25.73
CA GLU A 216 -10.38 21.82 25.53
C GLU A 216 -10.08 20.59 26.41
N LEU A 217 -9.44 19.59 25.81
CA LEU A 217 -9.01 18.40 26.52
C LEU A 217 -7.88 18.73 27.48
N LYS A 218 -8.01 18.26 28.73
CA LYS A 218 -7.00 18.45 29.77
C LYS A 218 -5.98 17.31 29.76
N GLY A 219 -4.77 17.63 30.20
CA GLY A 219 -3.72 16.63 30.41
C GLY A 219 -3.22 15.97 29.11
N ILE A 220 -3.28 16.67 27.98
CA ILE A 220 -2.84 16.15 26.68
C ILE A 220 -1.38 15.69 26.75
N ASP A 221 -0.49 16.49 27.36
CA ASP A 221 0.93 16.12 27.47
C ASP A 221 1.14 14.80 28.22
N GLY A 222 0.44 14.61 29.35
CA GLY A 222 0.48 13.37 30.11
C GLY A 222 -0.09 12.19 29.34
N PHE A 223 -1.23 12.40 28.66
CA PHE A 223 -1.81 11.39 27.78
C PHE A 223 -0.86 10.98 26.65
N MET A 224 -0.15 11.93 26.03
CA MET A 224 0.78 11.62 24.93
C MET A 224 1.95 10.74 25.40
N GLU A 225 2.45 10.94 26.62
CA GLU A 225 3.46 10.04 27.21
C GLU A 225 2.89 8.64 27.46
N ASP A 226 1.70 8.54 28.07
CA ASP A 226 1.03 7.26 28.32
C ASP A 226 0.72 6.53 27.00
N TRP A 227 0.30 7.28 25.98
CA TRP A 227 -0.01 6.79 24.64
C TRP A 227 1.22 6.22 23.94
N ILE A 228 2.34 6.96 23.96
CA ILE A 228 3.62 6.51 23.41
C ILE A 228 4.10 5.26 24.16
N SER A 229 4.02 5.25 25.49
CA SER A 229 4.43 4.11 26.32
C SER A 229 3.59 2.86 26.01
N PHE A 230 2.26 3.01 25.90
CA PHE A 230 1.35 1.94 25.52
C PHE A 230 1.65 1.40 24.13
N LEU A 231 1.80 2.28 23.14
CA LEU A 231 2.04 1.89 21.75
C LEU A 231 3.41 1.22 21.56
N LYS A 232 4.46 1.69 22.26
CA LYS A 232 5.77 1.02 22.29
C LYS A 232 5.68 -0.44 22.71
N ASN A 233 4.65 -0.80 23.49
CA ASN A 233 4.42 -2.14 24.01
C ASN A 233 3.35 -2.94 23.26
N THR A 234 2.73 -2.37 22.25
CA THR A 234 1.62 -2.98 21.50
C THR A 234 2.09 -3.48 20.15
N ASN A 235 1.89 -4.76 19.84
CA ASN A 235 2.32 -5.31 18.55
C ASN A 235 1.38 -4.88 17.40
N GLY A 236 1.92 -4.80 16.19
CA GLY A 236 1.14 -4.64 14.95
C GLY A 236 1.47 -3.37 14.16
N ASP A 237 1.15 -3.39 12.87
CA ASP A 237 1.46 -2.29 11.95
C ASP A 237 0.74 -0.99 12.35
N GLN A 238 -0.52 -1.11 12.78
CA GLN A 238 -1.30 0.02 13.28
C GLN A 238 -0.63 0.69 14.49
N ALA A 239 -0.16 -0.09 15.47
CA ALA A 239 0.56 0.45 16.62
C ALA A 239 1.84 1.20 16.20
N GLY A 240 2.61 0.65 15.26
CA GLY A 240 3.81 1.32 14.73
C GLY A 240 3.49 2.63 13.98
N GLY A 241 2.39 2.66 13.21
CA GLY A 241 1.89 3.86 12.54
C GLY A 241 1.50 4.96 13.53
N LEU A 242 0.61 4.63 14.47
CA LEU A 242 0.14 5.55 15.51
C LEU A 242 1.28 6.05 16.41
N LEU A 243 2.27 5.19 16.69
CA LEU A 243 3.44 5.56 17.48
C LEU A 243 4.30 6.59 16.74
N SER A 244 4.42 6.44 15.42
CA SER A 244 5.13 7.40 14.58
C SER A 244 4.48 8.77 14.65
N GLU A 245 3.16 8.82 14.48
CA GLU A 245 2.38 10.06 14.55
C GLU A 245 2.49 10.72 15.93
N ALA A 246 2.36 9.93 16.99
CA ALA A 246 2.46 10.41 18.36
C ALA A 246 3.83 11.04 18.67
N CYS A 247 4.91 10.40 18.21
CA CYS A 247 6.27 10.94 18.38
C CYS A 247 6.45 12.26 17.62
N ILE A 248 5.96 12.33 16.37
CA ILE A 248 6.04 13.55 15.56
C ILE A 248 5.24 14.69 16.20
N TYR A 249 4.04 14.41 16.73
CA TYR A 249 3.24 15.40 17.44
C TYR A 249 3.97 15.93 18.68
N GLN A 250 4.52 15.03 19.51
CA GLN A 250 5.09 15.38 20.81
C GLN A 250 6.43 16.12 20.71
N GLY A 251 7.32 15.69 19.81
CA GLY A 251 8.69 16.23 19.75
C GLY A 251 9.32 16.21 18.36
N GLY A 252 8.48 16.08 17.32
CA GLY A 252 8.92 16.06 15.93
C GLY A 252 9.82 14.88 15.59
N ILE A 253 10.62 15.05 14.54
CA ILE A 253 11.50 14.00 14.03
C ILE A 253 12.53 13.52 15.07
N SER A 254 12.99 14.41 15.96
CA SER A 254 13.94 14.07 17.03
C SER A 254 13.37 13.00 17.96
N ARG A 255 12.12 13.16 18.41
CA ARG A 255 11.44 12.20 19.27
C ARG A 255 11.18 10.88 18.55
N LEU A 256 10.79 10.94 17.27
CA LEU A 256 10.62 9.72 16.46
C LEU A 256 11.93 8.92 16.36
N CYS A 257 13.06 9.60 16.13
CA CYS A 257 14.37 8.94 16.05
C CYS A 257 14.81 8.35 17.40
N GLU A 258 14.51 9.01 18.51
CA GLU A 258 14.77 8.48 19.87
C GLU A 258 13.96 7.19 20.10
N VAL A 259 12.65 7.26 19.92
CA VAL A 259 11.76 6.10 20.15
C VAL A 259 12.05 4.96 19.18
N ALA A 260 12.45 5.25 17.94
CA ALA A 260 12.91 4.24 16.99
C ALA A 260 14.10 3.43 17.54
N ARG A 261 15.05 4.08 18.23
CA ARG A 261 16.21 3.41 18.85
C ARG A 261 15.84 2.58 20.08
N GLU A 262 14.75 2.92 20.76
CA GLU A 262 14.29 2.20 21.95
C GLU A 262 13.39 1.01 21.59
N ALA A 263 12.51 1.18 20.61
CA ALA A 263 11.42 0.24 20.32
C ALA A 263 11.68 -0.62 19.07
N TRP A 264 12.88 -0.59 18.48
CA TRP A 264 13.18 -1.23 17.19
C TRP A 264 12.87 -2.73 17.14
N GLU A 265 12.99 -3.45 18.26
CA GLU A 265 12.71 -4.90 18.31
C GLU A 265 11.25 -5.20 17.98
N ARG A 266 10.34 -4.30 18.37
CA ARG A 266 8.89 -4.44 18.15
C ARG A 266 8.39 -3.60 16.98
N HIS A 267 9.00 -2.42 16.80
CA HIS A 267 8.62 -1.41 15.82
C HIS A 267 9.79 -0.95 14.95
N PRO A 268 10.36 -1.84 14.14
CA PRO A 268 11.41 -1.47 13.19
C PRO A 268 10.92 -0.47 12.13
N VAL A 269 9.59 -0.34 11.95
CA VAL A 269 8.95 0.64 11.06
C VAL A 269 9.21 2.09 11.42
N LEU A 270 9.50 2.39 12.69
CA LEU A 270 9.81 3.75 13.12
C LEU A 270 11.07 4.29 12.43
N TYR A 271 12.10 3.46 12.25
CA TYR A 271 13.28 3.85 11.49
C TYR A 271 12.94 4.18 10.04
N HIS A 272 12.10 3.36 9.40
CA HIS A 272 11.66 3.58 8.03
C HIS A 272 10.89 4.90 7.89
N HIS A 273 9.91 5.16 8.77
CA HIS A 273 9.15 6.41 8.78
C HIS A 273 10.04 7.62 9.04
N ALA A 274 10.98 7.52 9.98
CA ALA A 274 11.94 8.59 10.27
C ALA A 274 12.84 8.90 9.06
N CYS A 275 13.40 7.87 8.42
CA CYS A 275 14.22 8.04 7.21
C CYS A 275 13.42 8.69 6.07
N LYS A 276 12.17 8.24 5.87
CA LYS A 276 11.27 8.82 4.86
C LYS A 276 10.98 10.30 5.13
N TYR A 277 10.73 10.66 6.39
CA TYR A 277 10.53 12.05 6.80
C TYR A 277 11.79 12.89 6.55
N LEU A 278 12.97 12.41 6.96
CA LEU A 278 14.24 13.12 6.76
C LEU A 278 14.56 13.35 5.28
N LEU A 279 14.29 12.38 4.41
CA LEU A 279 14.44 12.56 2.96
C LEU A 279 13.48 13.59 2.39
N HIS A 280 12.22 13.58 2.83
CA HIS A 280 11.24 14.58 2.41
C HIS A 280 11.70 16.00 2.77
N GLU A 281 12.27 16.17 3.97
CA GLU A 281 12.84 17.42 4.46
C GLU A 281 14.22 17.75 3.88
N LYS A 282 14.74 16.96 2.92
CA LYS A 282 16.06 17.13 2.29
C LYS A 282 17.21 17.16 3.31
N LYS A 283 17.15 16.23 4.26
CA LYS A 283 18.17 16.02 5.30
C LYS A 283 18.90 14.71 5.05
N GLU A 284 19.59 14.61 3.92
CA GLU A 284 20.22 13.37 3.44
C GLU A 284 21.24 12.82 4.44
N VAL A 285 22.07 13.69 5.05
CA VAL A 285 23.10 13.29 6.01
C VAL A 285 22.49 12.67 7.27
N GLU A 286 21.43 13.27 7.81
CA GLU A 286 20.72 12.75 8.99
C GLU A 286 20.03 11.41 8.66
N CYS A 287 19.43 11.31 7.47
CA CYS A 287 18.81 10.08 6.98
C CYS A 287 19.83 8.94 6.88
N ILE A 288 20.99 9.18 6.25
CA ILE A 288 22.04 8.16 6.12
C ILE A 288 22.49 7.71 7.50
N LYS A 289 22.78 8.64 8.41
CA LYS A 289 23.24 8.29 9.76
C LYS A 289 22.23 7.38 10.48
N LEU A 290 20.96 7.77 10.50
CA LEU A 290 19.91 6.99 11.15
C LEU A 290 19.69 5.63 10.49
N ALA A 291 19.69 5.59 9.16
CA ALA A 291 19.48 4.36 8.43
C ALA A 291 20.65 3.37 8.61
N MET A 292 21.90 3.85 8.64
CA MET A 292 23.06 3.01 8.91
C MET A 292 23.07 2.48 10.35
N GLU A 293 22.62 3.28 11.33
CA GLU A 293 22.34 2.80 12.69
C GLU A 293 21.31 1.65 12.65
N ALA A 294 20.18 1.83 11.96
CA ALA A 294 19.15 0.81 11.82
C ALA A 294 19.67 -0.48 11.15
N ILE A 295 20.43 -0.36 10.06
CA ILE A 295 21.01 -1.48 9.32
C ILE A 295 21.95 -2.32 10.22
N SER A 296 22.60 -1.69 11.20
CA SER A 296 23.51 -2.35 12.14
C SER A 296 22.80 -3.11 13.27
N VAL A 297 21.61 -2.69 13.68
CA VAL A 297 20.86 -3.30 14.81
C VAL A 297 19.75 -4.23 14.35
N LEU A 298 19.13 -3.96 13.20
CA LEU A 298 18.01 -4.75 12.70
C LEU A 298 18.47 -6.12 12.18
N PRO A 299 17.67 -7.19 12.39
CA PRO A 299 18.00 -8.52 11.86
C PRO A 299 18.16 -8.49 10.34
N GLU A 300 19.22 -9.15 9.83
CA GLU A 300 19.59 -9.10 8.42
C GLU A 300 18.45 -9.52 7.49
N LYS A 301 17.65 -10.52 7.87
CA LYS A 301 16.55 -11.07 7.08
C LYS A 301 15.27 -10.24 7.12
N LEU A 302 15.20 -9.17 7.90
CA LEU A 302 13.98 -8.40 8.07
C LEU A 302 13.72 -7.52 6.83
N LEU A 303 12.56 -7.65 6.18
CA LEU A 303 12.29 -6.95 4.91
C LEU A 303 12.41 -5.43 5.05
N ILE A 304 11.92 -4.87 6.17
CA ILE A 304 11.94 -3.42 6.40
C ILE A 304 13.36 -2.85 6.52
N ARG A 305 14.34 -3.66 6.91
CA ARG A 305 15.75 -3.28 6.90
C ARG A 305 16.23 -3.00 5.47
N GLY A 306 15.72 -3.75 4.49
CA GLY A 306 15.98 -3.51 3.07
C GLY A 306 15.39 -2.20 2.59
N ASN A 307 14.14 -1.91 2.94
CA ASN A 307 13.49 -0.63 2.62
C ASN A 307 14.25 0.56 3.23
N ILE A 308 14.75 0.44 4.47
CA ILE A 308 15.58 1.47 5.11
C ILE A 308 16.90 1.65 4.34
N ALA A 309 17.53 0.57 3.90
CA ALA A 309 18.74 0.62 3.09
C ALA A 309 18.49 1.30 1.72
N ASP A 310 17.32 1.11 1.12
CA ASP A 310 16.96 1.84 -0.10
C ASP A 310 16.80 3.33 0.10
N LEU A 311 16.19 3.76 1.21
CA LEU A 311 16.10 5.19 1.55
C LEU A 311 17.51 5.79 1.77
N ALA A 312 18.38 5.07 2.49
CA ALA A 312 19.77 5.48 2.70
C ALA A 312 20.54 5.58 1.38
N ALA A 313 20.39 4.60 0.49
CA ALA A 313 20.99 4.63 -0.84
C ALA A 313 20.47 5.84 -1.65
N LYS A 314 19.16 6.12 -1.61
CA LYS A 314 18.57 7.30 -2.27
C LYS A 314 19.21 8.61 -1.76
N ALA A 315 19.44 8.76 -0.45
CA ALA A 315 20.19 9.89 0.10
C ALA A 315 21.66 9.90 -0.33
N ALA A 316 22.36 8.78 -0.22
CA ALA A 316 23.79 8.68 -0.49
C ALA A 316 24.14 9.00 -1.94
N VAL A 317 23.30 8.64 -2.91
CA VAL A 317 23.50 9.02 -4.31
C VAL A 317 23.41 10.53 -4.52
N GLN A 318 22.59 11.25 -3.75
CA GLN A 318 22.56 12.72 -3.83
C GLN A 318 23.85 13.37 -3.32
N LEU A 319 24.54 12.69 -2.40
CA LEU A 319 25.81 13.12 -1.82
C LEU A 319 27.04 12.52 -2.52
N GLU A 320 26.84 11.70 -3.56
CA GLU A 320 27.89 10.97 -4.27
C GLU A 320 28.76 10.07 -3.35
N ASP A 321 28.19 9.61 -2.23
CA ASP A 321 28.90 8.76 -1.25
C ASP A 321 28.86 7.29 -1.68
N THR A 322 29.88 6.89 -2.44
CA THR A 322 29.98 5.55 -3.02
C THR A 322 30.11 4.45 -1.96
N ASP A 323 30.77 4.74 -0.83
CA ASP A 323 30.99 3.73 0.21
C ASP A 323 29.68 3.38 0.92
N ILE A 324 28.82 4.37 1.18
CA ILE A 324 27.49 4.15 1.74
C ILE A 324 26.57 3.48 0.72
N ILE A 325 26.60 3.91 -0.56
CA ILE A 325 25.83 3.25 -1.63
C ILE A 325 26.12 1.75 -1.66
N ASN A 326 27.40 1.36 -1.63
CA ASN A 326 27.82 -0.04 -1.65
C ASN A 326 27.25 -0.83 -0.47
N GLN A 327 27.39 -0.30 0.75
CA GLN A 327 26.86 -0.92 1.97
C GLN A 327 25.34 -1.07 1.93
N CYS A 328 24.63 -0.05 1.45
CA CYS A 328 23.17 -0.08 1.34
C CYS A 328 22.70 -1.09 0.30
N TYR A 329 23.40 -1.21 -0.83
CA TYR A 329 23.05 -2.16 -1.89
C TYR A 329 23.16 -3.61 -1.40
N GLU A 330 24.25 -3.94 -0.70
CA GLU A 330 24.40 -5.26 -0.08
C GLU A 330 23.34 -5.47 1.00
N ALA A 331 23.15 -4.51 1.91
CA ALA A 331 22.15 -4.62 2.98
C ALA A 331 20.72 -4.83 2.43
N ALA A 332 20.34 -4.12 1.38
CA ALA A 332 19.04 -4.26 0.72
C ALA A 332 18.83 -5.66 0.16
N PHE A 333 19.82 -6.24 -0.51
CA PHE A 333 19.72 -7.59 -1.07
C PHE A 333 19.58 -8.65 0.03
N TYR A 334 20.42 -8.61 1.07
CA TYR A 334 20.37 -9.63 2.13
C TYR A 334 19.07 -9.55 2.94
N SER A 335 18.47 -8.36 3.05
CA SER A 335 17.16 -8.14 3.67
C SER A 335 15.98 -8.47 2.78
N GLN A 336 16.06 -8.23 1.48
CA GLN A 336 15.02 -8.56 0.51
C GLN A 336 15.66 -8.97 -0.82
N SER A 337 15.68 -10.28 -1.11
CA SER A 337 16.48 -10.86 -2.21
C SER A 337 15.79 -10.74 -3.59
N THR A 338 15.31 -9.56 -3.95
CA THR A 338 14.66 -9.32 -5.25
C THR A 338 15.67 -9.28 -6.39
N LEU A 339 15.18 -9.46 -7.63
CA LEU A 339 16.03 -9.29 -8.82
C LEU A 339 16.57 -7.86 -8.93
N TYR A 340 15.76 -6.86 -8.55
CA TYR A 340 16.18 -5.46 -8.56
C TYR A 340 17.39 -5.21 -7.64
N HIS A 341 17.33 -5.69 -6.39
CA HIS A 341 18.47 -5.56 -5.48
C HIS A 341 19.68 -6.34 -5.96
N TYR A 342 19.47 -7.50 -6.58
CA TYR A 342 20.55 -8.30 -7.13
C TYR A 342 21.28 -7.59 -8.28
N LEU A 343 20.54 -6.97 -9.20
CA LEU A 343 21.13 -6.26 -10.35
C LEU A 343 21.96 -5.04 -9.90
N ARG A 344 21.54 -4.35 -8.84
CA ARG A 344 22.31 -3.25 -8.22
C ARG A 344 23.68 -3.69 -7.73
N LEU A 345 23.86 -4.94 -7.30
CA LEU A 345 25.17 -5.46 -6.89
C LEU A 345 26.19 -5.44 -8.03
N PHE A 346 25.74 -5.45 -9.30
CA PHE A 346 26.62 -5.32 -10.45
C PHE A 346 27.19 -3.91 -10.60
N GLU A 347 26.59 -2.88 -10.02
CA GLU A 347 27.10 -1.51 -10.05
C GLU A 347 28.35 -1.32 -9.17
N LEU A 348 28.63 -2.29 -8.27
CA LEU A 348 29.72 -2.25 -7.32
C LEU A 348 31.08 -2.61 -7.98
N SER A 349 32.17 -2.09 -7.44
CA SER A 349 33.52 -2.33 -7.97
C SER A 349 34.00 -3.79 -7.84
N ASP A 350 33.58 -4.53 -6.80
CA ASP A 350 33.87 -5.97 -6.59
C ASP A 350 32.62 -6.84 -6.80
N TYR A 351 31.83 -6.52 -7.83
CA TYR A 351 30.53 -7.17 -8.03
C TYR A 351 30.61 -8.70 -8.19
N GLN A 352 31.71 -9.25 -8.72
CA GLN A 352 31.80 -10.68 -9.04
C GLN A 352 31.69 -11.54 -7.78
N ASN A 353 32.48 -11.22 -6.75
CA ASN A 353 32.44 -11.94 -5.48
C ASN A 353 31.12 -11.68 -4.74
N ILE A 354 30.64 -10.44 -4.75
CA ILE A 354 29.40 -10.04 -4.08
C ILE A 354 28.19 -10.78 -4.69
N ALA A 355 28.03 -10.76 -6.01
CA ALA A 355 26.95 -11.42 -6.74
C ALA A 355 26.96 -12.95 -6.52
N ASP A 356 28.13 -13.59 -6.55
CA ASP A 356 28.26 -15.03 -6.28
C ASP A 356 27.85 -15.41 -4.85
N ARG A 357 28.23 -14.59 -3.85
CA ARG A 357 27.80 -14.79 -2.46
C ARG A 357 26.30 -14.57 -2.32
N ALA A 358 25.76 -13.55 -2.98
CA ALA A 358 24.34 -13.21 -2.98
C ALA A 358 23.46 -14.37 -3.51
N VAL A 359 23.85 -15.01 -4.63
CA VAL A 359 23.11 -16.18 -5.15
C VAL A 359 23.22 -17.39 -4.23
N LYS A 360 24.38 -17.63 -3.61
CA LYS A 360 24.53 -18.71 -2.61
C LYS A 360 23.59 -18.48 -1.42
N TYR A 361 23.51 -17.24 -0.93
CA TYR A 361 22.57 -16.86 0.12
C TYR A 361 21.11 -17.09 -0.31
N ALA A 362 20.71 -16.58 -1.48
CA ALA A 362 19.33 -16.72 -1.97
C ALA A 362 18.89 -18.18 -2.12
N LYS A 363 19.82 -19.10 -2.44
CA LYS A 363 19.55 -20.54 -2.48
C LYS A 363 19.16 -21.12 -1.10
N THR A 364 19.66 -20.54 0.00
CA THR A 364 19.37 -20.97 1.38
C THR A 364 18.05 -20.44 1.94
N LEU A 365 17.43 -19.46 1.29
CA LEU A 365 16.19 -18.85 1.75
C LEU A 365 14.98 -19.79 1.60
N PRO A 366 14.01 -19.70 2.52
CA PRO A 366 12.79 -20.50 2.44
C PRO A 366 11.97 -20.13 1.19
N GLU A 367 11.28 -21.13 0.64
CA GLU A 367 10.31 -20.98 -0.44
C GLU A 367 8.93 -20.89 0.21
N ASN A 368 8.45 -19.67 0.46
CA ASN A 368 7.10 -19.48 0.98
C ASN A 368 6.12 -19.20 -0.16
N SER A 369 4.87 -19.64 0.04
CA SER A 369 3.77 -19.26 -0.84
C SER A 369 3.25 -17.87 -0.46
N MET A 370 2.95 -17.04 -1.46
CA MET A 370 2.46 -15.66 -1.32
C MET A 370 1.18 -15.56 -0.47
N TRP A 371 0.44 -16.66 -0.30
CA TRP A 371 -0.84 -16.72 0.41
C TRP A 371 -0.71 -16.76 1.94
N GLU A 372 0.46 -17.05 2.49
CA GLU A 372 0.70 -17.09 3.95
C GLU A 372 1.00 -15.71 4.58
N GLU A 373 0.92 -14.62 3.81
CA GLU A 373 1.41 -13.29 4.19
C GLU A 373 0.30 -12.27 4.52
N TYR A 374 -0.95 -12.52 4.13
CA TYR A 374 -2.05 -11.53 4.23
C TYR A 374 -2.45 -11.15 5.66
N HIS A 375 -2.15 -11.99 6.66
CA HIS A 375 -2.51 -11.74 8.07
C HIS A 375 -1.29 -11.52 8.99
N LYS A 376 -0.09 -11.29 8.44
CA LYS A 376 1.13 -11.11 9.25
C LYS A 376 1.41 -9.63 9.47
N ASN A 377 1.97 -9.32 10.65
CA ASN A 377 2.55 -8.03 10.98
C ASN A 377 3.63 -7.66 9.94
N LYS A 378 3.31 -6.75 9.02
CA LYS A 378 4.11 -6.45 7.82
C LYS A 378 5.49 -5.94 8.18
N GLN A 379 5.60 -5.13 9.24
CA GLN A 379 6.90 -4.63 9.72
C GLN A 379 7.84 -5.75 10.22
N MET A 380 7.32 -6.95 10.51
CA MET A 380 8.07 -8.10 11.00
C MET A 380 8.29 -9.19 9.94
N MET A 381 7.95 -8.93 8.68
CA MET A 381 8.17 -9.89 7.60
C MET A 381 9.65 -10.16 7.36
N VAL A 382 9.95 -11.42 7.07
CA VAL A 382 11.32 -11.89 6.82
C VAL A 382 11.49 -12.37 5.38
N ASN A 383 12.71 -12.26 4.90
CA ASN A 383 13.11 -12.57 3.54
C ASN A 383 12.79 -14.02 3.17
N SER A 384 12.04 -14.18 2.08
CA SER A 384 11.74 -15.45 1.44
C SER A 384 11.76 -15.23 -0.07
N ILE A 385 11.98 -16.30 -0.83
CA ILE A 385 12.10 -16.19 -2.29
C ILE A 385 11.48 -17.40 -2.97
N SER A 386 10.65 -17.16 -3.98
CA SER A 386 10.03 -18.25 -4.74
C SER A 386 11.07 -19.02 -5.54
N LYS A 387 10.76 -20.29 -5.86
CA LYS A 387 11.61 -21.13 -6.72
C LYS A 387 11.94 -20.45 -8.06
N GLU A 388 10.96 -19.80 -8.68
CA GLU A 388 11.15 -19.08 -9.95
C GLU A 388 12.13 -17.91 -9.80
N HIS A 389 12.01 -17.12 -8.72
CA HIS A 389 12.95 -16.03 -8.45
C HIS A 389 14.36 -16.55 -8.17
N LYS A 390 14.53 -17.68 -7.46
CA LYS A 390 15.85 -18.33 -7.31
C LYS A 390 16.45 -18.68 -8.68
N MET A 391 15.65 -19.19 -9.61
CA MET A 391 16.10 -19.49 -10.97
C MET A 391 16.49 -18.22 -11.74
N LEU A 392 15.75 -17.11 -11.57
CA LEU A 392 16.15 -15.82 -12.15
C LEU A 392 17.50 -15.35 -11.64
N LEU A 393 17.72 -15.35 -10.33
CA LEU A 393 19.02 -14.92 -9.77
C LEU A 393 20.18 -15.77 -10.33
N ARG A 394 19.97 -17.07 -10.51
CA ARG A 394 20.96 -17.95 -11.15
C ARG A 394 21.20 -17.61 -12.61
N PHE A 395 20.16 -17.25 -13.37
CA PHE A 395 20.31 -16.77 -14.74
C PHE A 395 21.21 -15.52 -14.77
N PHE A 396 20.93 -14.53 -13.91
CA PHE A 396 21.71 -13.30 -13.85
C PHE A 396 23.12 -13.52 -13.25
N ASN A 397 23.36 -14.60 -12.51
CA ASN A 397 24.71 -15.02 -12.10
C ASN A 397 25.48 -15.77 -13.21
N GLY A 398 24.94 -15.88 -14.42
CA GLY A 398 25.60 -16.53 -15.55
C GLY A 398 25.51 -18.07 -15.53
N GLU A 399 24.67 -18.67 -14.69
CA GLU A 399 24.42 -20.12 -14.67
C GLU A 399 23.49 -20.56 -15.82
N PHE A 400 23.76 -20.07 -17.03
CA PHE A 400 22.89 -20.19 -18.21
C PHE A 400 22.62 -21.64 -18.60
N ASP A 401 23.62 -22.52 -18.56
CA ASP A 401 23.46 -23.93 -18.91
C ASP A 401 22.50 -24.65 -17.96
N TYR A 402 22.56 -24.34 -16.67
CA TYR A 402 21.62 -24.90 -15.71
C TYR A 402 20.18 -24.47 -16.03
N ILE A 403 19.97 -23.17 -16.25
CA ILE A 403 18.63 -22.61 -16.53
C ILE A 403 18.08 -23.15 -17.85
N TYR A 404 18.93 -23.25 -18.86
CA TYR A 404 18.62 -23.88 -20.13
C TYR A 404 18.11 -25.32 -19.93
N GLU A 405 18.83 -26.17 -19.19
CA GLU A 405 18.44 -27.58 -19.00
C GLU A 405 17.12 -27.70 -18.22
N GLU A 406 16.89 -26.84 -17.21
CA GLU A 406 15.62 -26.83 -16.47
C GLU A 406 14.45 -26.39 -17.36
N CYS A 407 14.60 -25.31 -18.14
CA CYS A 407 13.56 -24.84 -19.06
C CYS A 407 13.28 -25.82 -20.21
N LYS A 408 14.29 -26.57 -20.66
CA LYS A 408 14.15 -27.58 -21.72
C LYS A 408 13.34 -28.80 -21.27
N LYS A 409 13.39 -29.16 -19.98
CA LYS A 409 12.58 -30.25 -19.41
C LYS A 409 11.10 -29.90 -19.36
N ASP A 410 10.77 -28.62 -19.21
CA ASP A 410 9.41 -28.14 -19.23
C ASP A 410 8.80 -28.29 -20.63
N ARG A 411 7.70 -29.05 -20.75
CA ARG A 411 7.01 -29.34 -22.01
C ARG A 411 5.83 -28.40 -22.28
N ILE A 412 5.59 -27.42 -21.43
CA ILE A 412 4.48 -26.47 -21.54
C ILE A 412 4.66 -25.56 -22.76
N THR A 413 3.64 -25.50 -23.61
CA THR A 413 3.58 -24.70 -24.85
C THR A 413 2.50 -23.59 -24.82
N LEU A 414 1.47 -23.76 -23.99
CA LEU A 414 0.42 -22.77 -23.68
C LEU A 414 0.53 -22.30 -22.22
N GLY A 415 -0.10 -21.19 -21.85
CA GLY A 415 -0.07 -20.72 -20.45
C GLY A 415 1.25 -20.06 -20.00
N TRP A 416 2.12 -19.63 -20.94
CA TRP A 416 3.36 -18.92 -20.61
C TRP A 416 3.16 -17.60 -19.84
N SER A 417 1.93 -17.09 -19.72
CA SER A 417 1.65 -15.91 -18.88
C SER A 417 1.91 -16.17 -17.39
N SER A 418 1.75 -17.42 -16.93
CA SER A 418 1.88 -17.84 -15.52
C SER A 418 2.96 -18.90 -15.31
N ASN A 419 3.83 -19.11 -16.31
CA ASN A 419 4.90 -20.11 -16.28
C ASN A 419 6.25 -19.44 -16.53
N PHE A 420 7.28 -19.96 -15.87
CA PHE A 420 8.66 -19.48 -15.95
C PHE A 420 9.23 -19.28 -17.37
N LYS A 421 8.83 -20.10 -18.36
CA LYS A 421 9.22 -19.92 -19.78
C LYS A 421 8.83 -18.57 -20.34
N GLY A 422 7.70 -18.01 -19.87
CA GLY A 422 7.26 -16.68 -20.23
C GLY A 422 8.31 -15.63 -19.96
N THR A 423 9.13 -15.79 -18.92
CA THR A 423 10.21 -14.88 -18.55
C THR A 423 11.55 -15.28 -19.16
N VAL A 424 11.93 -16.56 -19.07
CA VAL A 424 13.28 -16.99 -19.45
C VAL A 424 13.53 -17.05 -20.95
N VAL A 425 12.55 -17.44 -21.77
CA VAL A 425 12.73 -17.47 -23.23
C VAL A 425 13.02 -16.06 -23.78
N PRO A 426 12.24 -15.01 -23.42
CA PRO A 426 12.62 -13.63 -23.72
C PRO A 426 14.00 -13.23 -23.21
N LEU A 427 14.37 -13.58 -21.97
CA LEU A 427 15.68 -13.25 -21.41
C LEU A 427 16.83 -13.85 -22.22
N PHE A 428 16.71 -15.10 -22.68
CA PHE A 428 17.72 -15.70 -23.55
C PHE A 428 17.81 -15.00 -24.91
N ILE A 429 16.70 -14.62 -25.53
CA ILE A 429 16.72 -13.85 -26.80
C ILE A 429 17.48 -12.52 -26.58
N LEU A 430 17.11 -11.78 -25.53
CA LEU A 430 17.72 -10.50 -25.18
C LEU A 430 19.21 -10.66 -24.83
N LEU A 431 19.59 -11.74 -24.15
CA LEU A 431 20.97 -12.08 -23.83
C LEU A 431 21.82 -12.31 -25.09
N LEU A 432 21.30 -13.05 -26.08
CA LEU A 432 22.02 -13.37 -27.31
C LEU A 432 22.08 -12.21 -28.33
N TYR A 433 21.20 -11.22 -28.19
CA TYR A 433 21.18 -10.04 -29.06
C TYR A 433 22.46 -9.20 -28.89
N LYS A 434 23.19 -8.90 -29.97
CA LYS A 434 24.51 -8.22 -29.84
C LYS A 434 24.47 -6.71 -29.81
N ASN A 435 23.44 -6.07 -30.37
CA ASN A 435 23.44 -4.62 -30.45
C ASN A 435 23.13 -4.00 -29.08
N LYS A 436 23.72 -2.82 -28.84
CA LYS A 436 23.52 -2.07 -27.60
C LYS A 436 22.13 -1.45 -27.48
N LYS A 437 21.59 -0.95 -28.61
CA LYS A 437 20.27 -0.32 -28.64
C LYS A 437 19.18 -1.40 -28.74
N ILE A 438 18.23 -1.34 -27.82
CA ILE A 438 17.06 -2.22 -27.84
C ILE A 438 16.09 -1.78 -28.94
N THR A 439 15.56 -2.76 -29.66
CA THR A 439 14.54 -2.58 -30.70
C THR A 439 13.15 -2.52 -30.09
N LYS A 440 12.13 -2.10 -30.85
CA LYS A 440 10.72 -2.15 -30.41
C LYS A 440 10.30 -3.56 -29.97
N ALA A 441 10.75 -4.60 -30.68
CA ALA A 441 10.47 -5.98 -30.30
C ALA A 441 11.19 -6.39 -29.02
N GLY A 442 12.47 -6.00 -28.85
CA GLY A 442 13.21 -6.21 -27.62
C GLY A 442 12.60 -5.50 -26.42
N GLN A 443 12.13 -4.26 -26.59
CA GLN A 443 11.45 -3.51 -25.54
C GLN A 443 10.16 -4.22 -25.12
N ARG A 444 9.38 -4.70 -26.09
CA ARG A 444 8.16 -5.47 -25.80
C ARG A 444 8.42 -6.75 -24.98
N LEU A 445 9.58 -7.37 -25.17
CA LEU A 445 10.01 -8.50 -24.36
C LEU A 445 10.35 -8.08 -22.92
N ILE A 446 11.03 -6.93 -22.76
CA ILE A 446 11.32 -6.35 -21.44
C ILE A 446 10.04 -5.98 -20.71
N ASP A 447 9.13 -5.24 -21.32
CA ASP A 447 7.87 -4.83 -20.68
C ASP A 447 7.10 -6.07 -20.16
N GLY A 448 7.14 -7.16 -20.93
CA GLY A 448 6.53 -8.42 -20.54
C GLY A 448 7.22 -9.07 -19.32
N ILE A 449 8.54 -8.95 -19.22
CA ILE A 449 9.32 -9.42 -18.06
C ILE A 449 9.01 -8.55 -16.84
N GLU A 450 9.10 -7.22 -16.96
CA GLU A 450 8.81 -6.26 -15.89
C GLU A 450 7.40 -6.49 -15.30
N TYR A 451 6.39 -6.64 -16.17
CA TYR A 451 5.02 -6.96 -15.75
C TYR A 451 4.94 -8.25 -14.93
N ARG A 452 5.70 -9.29 -15.30
CA ARG A 452 5.71 -10.57 -14.57
C ARG A 452 6.47 -10.52 -13.25
N LEU A 453 7.47 -9.64 -13.15
CA LEU A 453 8.26 -9.46 -11.95
C LEU A 453 7.57 -8.57 -10.91
N GLY A 454 6.44 -7.93 -11.26
CA GLY A 454 5.73 -7.00 -10.37
C GLY A 454 6.57 -5.78 -10.01
N SER A 455 7.47 -5.35 -10.91
CA SER A 455 8.31 -4.18 -10.66
C SER A 455 7.43 -2.93 -10.55
N THR A 456 7.45 -2.28 -9.38
CA THR A 456 6.74 -1.03 -9.12
C THR A 456 7.54 0.16 -9.64
N GLU A 457 6.84 1.23 -10.02
CA GLU A 457 7.39 2.42 -10.71
C GLU A 457 8.36 3.28 -9.87
N ASP A 458 8.73 2.86 -8.65
CA ASP A 458 9.39 3.72 -7.64
C ASP A 458 10.93 3.57 -7.60
N TYR A 459 11.49 3.00 -8.68
CA TYR A 459 12.93 2.81 -8.86
C TYR A 459 13.53 3.87 -9.78
N ARG A 460 14.71 4.38 -9.42
CA ARG A 460 15.39 5.47 -10.16
C ARG A 460 15.89 5.04 -11.53
N GLN A 461 16.27 3.77 -11.69
CA GLN A 461 16.70 3.19 -12.95
C GLN A 461 15.64 2.19 -13.43
N SER A 462 15.34 2.22 -14.73
CA SER A 462 14.47 1.22 -15.33
C SER A 462 15.15 -0.15 -15.30
N PHE A 463 14.38 -1.23 -15.28
CA PHE A 463 14.97 -2.57 -15.41
C PHE A 463 15.71 -2.72 -16.75
N THR A 464 15.27 -2.00 -17.79
CA THR A 464 16.00 -1.92 -19.06
C THR A 464 17.45 -1.46 -18.88
N ASP A 465 17.68 -0.38 -18.13
CA ASP A 465 19.03 0.17 -17.91
C ASP A 465 19.90 -0.80 -17.11
N GLN A 466 19.34 -1.37 -16.05
CA GLN A 466 20.02 -2.37 -15.22
C GLN A 466 20.37 -3.64 -16.00
N PHE A 467 19.43 -4.12 -16.83
CA PHE A 467 19.64 -5.27 -17.69
C PHE A 467 20.76 -5.02 -18.70
N LEU A 468 20.78 -3.86 -19.35
CA LEU A 468 21.83 -3.50 -20.30
C LEU A 468 23.19 -3.37 -19.61
N GLY A 469 23.26 -2.70 -18.45
CA GLY A 469 24.48 -2.56 -17.67
C GLY A 469 25.03 -3.90 -17.16
N TRP A 470 24.15 -4.83 -16.78
CA TRP A 470 24.51 -6.21 -16.48
C TRP A 470 25.04 -6.94 -17.71
N LYS A 471 24.31 -6.85 -18.83
CA LYS A 471 24.62 -7.57 -20.07
C LYS A 471 25.98 -7.20 -20.65
N GLU A 472 26.42 -5.95 -20.51
CA GLU A 472 27.77 -5.52 -20.94
C GLU A 472 28.91 -6.28 -20.24
N LYS A 473 28.64 -6.86 -19.05
CA LYS A 473 29.60 -7.64 -18.25
C LYS A 473 29.55 -9.13 -18.56
N VAL A 474 28.60 -9.58 -19.37
CA VAL A 474 28.40 -11.00 -19.67
C VAL A 474 29.23 -11.41 -20.89
N VAL A 475 29.99 -12.49 -20.74
CA VAL A 475 30.76 -13.08 -21.83
C VAL A 475 30.18 -14.45 -22.18
N LEU A 476 29.77 -14.63 -23.44
CA LEU A 476 29.25 -15.90 -23.96
C LEU A 476 30.25 -16.55 -24.92
N ARG A 477 30.42 -17.86 -24.80
CA ARG A 477 31.17 -18.65 -25.77
C ARG A 477 30.31 -18.91 -27.02
N ASN A 478 30.95 -19.04 -28.19
CA ASN A 478 30.24 -19.36 -29.43
C ASN A 478 29.44 -20.68 -29.33
N GLU A 479 29.96 -21.67 -28.62
CA GLU A 479 29.24 -22.94 -28.35
C GLU A 479 27.95 -22.71 -27.58
N GLN A 480 27.95 -21.80 -26.62
CA GLN A 480 26.75 -21.43 -25.85
C GLN A 480 25.75 -20.69 -26.73
N TYR A 481 26.20 -19.77 -27.58
CA TYR A 481 25.35 -19.12 -28.56
C TYR A 481 24.66 -20.13 -29.47
N GLU A 482 25.41 -21.04 -30.12
CA GLU A 482 24.84 -22.05 -31.03
C GLU A 482 23.86 -22.99 -30.32
N LYS A 483 24.19 -23.40 -29.09
CA LYS A 483 23.31 -24.22 -28.25
C LYS A 483 21.99 -23.51 -27.94
N TYR A 484 22.05 -22.27 -27.45
CA TYR A 484 20.86 -21.55 -27.00
C TYR A 484 20.02 -21.05 -28.18
N ILE A 485 20.63 -20.57 -29.26
CA ILE A 485 19.89 -20.10 -30.44
C ILE A 485 19.16 -21.24 -31.16
N GLY A 486 19.73 -22.45 -31.18
CA GLY A 486 19.08 -23.64 -31.72
C GLY A 486 17.80 -23.97 -30.94
N TRP A 487 17.91 -24.02 -29.62
CA TRP A 487 16.77 -24.27 -28.73
C TRP A 487 15.69 -23.17 -28.81
N LEU A 488 16.08 -21.90 -28.87
CA LEU A 488 15.14 -20.79 -28.99
C LEU A 488 14.27 -20.91 -30.25
N LYS A 489 14.84 -21.33 -31.39
CA LYS A 489 14.08 -21.58 -32.62
C LYS A 489 13.02 -22.65 -32.39
N GLU A 490 13.40 -23.79 -31.81
CA GLU A 490 12.47 -24.89 -31.51
C GLU A 490 11.35 -24.48 -30.55
N GLU A 491 11.67 -23.73 -29.49
CA GLU A 491 10.66 -23.28 -28.53
C GLU A 491 9.73 -22.23 -29.12
N ILE A 492 10.25 -21.32 -29.95
CA ILE A 492 9.42 -20.33 -30.65
C ILE A 492 8.53 -21.01 -31.69
N ASP A 493 9.00 -22.03 -32.39
CA ASP A 493 8.17 -22.84 -33.30
C ASP A 493 6.98 -23.47 -32.55
N LYS A 494 7.26 -24.19 -31.45
CA LYS A 494 6.22 -24.82 -30.62
C LYS A 494 5.24 -23.79 -30.07
N ARG A 495 5.74 -22.66 -29.56
CA ARG A 495 4.92 -21.59 -28.99
C ARG A 495 4.05 -20.94 -30.05
N THR A 496 4.59 -20.70 -31.25
CA THR A 496 3.87 -20.10 -32.36
C THR A 496 2.78 -21.01 -32.86
N GLU A 497 3.06 -22.31 -33.04
CA GLU A 497 2.04 -23.28 -33.44
C GLU A 497 0.92 -23.37 -32.40
N ALA A 498 1.28 -23.44 -31.11
CA ALA A 498 0.29 -23.48 -30.03
C ALA A 498 -0.62 -22.23 -30.02
N VAL A 499 -0.05 -21.03 -30.19
CA VAL A 499 -0.81 -19.76 -30.15
C VAL A 499 -1.58 -19.51 -31.45
N VAL A 500 -0.90 -19.58 -32.59
CA VAL A 500 -1.41 -19.19 -33.92
C VAL A 500 -2.17 -20.33 -34.59
N GLY A 501 -1.65 -21.55 -34.51
CA GLY A 501 -2.36 -22.77 -34.90
C GLY A 501 -3.63 -22.97 -34.08
N GLY A 502 -3.52 -22.77 -32.76
CA GLY A 502 -4.64 -22.81 -31.79
C GLY A 502 -5.65 -21.66 -31.85
N ASN A 503 -5.51 -20.70 -32.77
CA ASN A 503 -6.43 -19.56 -32.96
C ASN A 503 -6.57 -18.60 -31.76
N HIS A 504 -5.56 -18.49 -30.89
CA HIS A 504 -5.57 -17.55 -29.76
C HIS A 504 -5.26 -16.11 -30.22
N ARG A 505 -6.19 -15.50 -30.97
CA ARG A 505 -6.01 -14.20 -31.65
C ARG A 505 -5.52 -13.09 -30.72
N LYS A 506 -6.07 -13.00 -29.49
CA LYS A 506 -5.66 -12.03 -28.46
C LYS A 506 -4.21 -12.20 -27.97
N SER A 507 -3.52 -13.28 -28.36
CA SER A 507 -2.12 -13.56 -27.99
C SER A 507 -1.17 -13.58 -29.18
N TYR A 508 -1.63 -13.25 -30.40
CA TYR A 508 -0.78 -13.25 -31.59
C TYR A 508 0.41 -12.31 -31.47
N TYR A 509 0.20 -11.12 -30.89
CA TYR A 509 1.27 -10.15 -30.64
C TYR A 509 2.42 -10.74 -29.81
N LYS A 510 2.14 -11.66 -28.87
CA LYS A 510 3.17 -12.31 -28.03
C LYS A 510 4.09 -13.20 -28.87
N ALA A 511 3.53 -13.94 -29.83
CA ALA A 511 4.32 -14.76 -30.76
C ALA A 511 5.09 -13.88 -31.75
N ALA A 512 4.45 -12.83 -32.29
CA ALA A 512 5.08 -11.90 -33.23
C ALA A 512 6.29 -11.17 -32.60
N ALA A 513 6.20 -10.75 -31.34
CA ALA A 513 7.32 -10.13 -30.62
C ALA A 513 8.52 -11.08 -30.49
N LEU A 514 8.30 -12.33 -30.07
CA LEU A 514 9.34 -13.35 -29.96
C LEU A 514 10.02 -13.65 -31.30
N ILE A 515 9.24 -13.80 -32.37
CA ILE A 515 9.73 -14.07 -33.72
C ILE A 515 10.58 -12.90 -34.23
N THR A 516 10.10 -11.67 -34.05
CA THR A 516 10.80 -10.46 -34.49
C THR A 516 12.13 -10.33 -33.75
N ALA A 517 12.11 -10.44 -32.42
CA ALA A 517 13.31 -10.35 -31.59
C ALA A 517 14.32 -11.49 -31.85
N LEU A 518 13.85 -12.72 -32.12
CA LEU A 518 14.71 -13.82 -32.58
C LEU A 518 15.37 -13.50 -33.92
N GLY A 519 14.61 -12.97 -34.87
CA GLY A 519 15.11 -12.57 -36.17
C GLY A 519 16.19 -11.48 -36.08
N GLU A 520 15.94 -10.46 -35.26
CA GLU A 520 16.90 -9.39 -34.94
C GLU A 520 18.15 -9.92 -34.24
N THR A 521 17.98 -10.90 -33.34
CA THR A 521 19.10 -11.59 -32.69
C THR A 521 19.97 -12.32 -33.70
N LEU A 522 19.38 -13.07 -34.62
CA LEU A 522 20.10 -13.73 -35.70
C LEU A 522 20.84 -12.73 -36.60
N GLU A 523 20.19 -11.61 -36.92
CA GLU A 523 20.76 -10.54 -37.74
C GLU A 523 21.96 -9.88 -37.08
N SER A 524 21.84 -9.51 -35.80
CA SER A 524 22.95 -8.96 -35.00
C SER A 524 24.13 -9.94 -34.84
N ASN A 525 23.90 -11.23 -35.08
CA ASN A 525 24.90 -12.29 -35.05
C ASN A 525 25.37 -12.74 -36.45
N GLY A 526 25.13 -11.94 -37.48
CA GLY A 526 25.73 -12.13 -38.82
C GLY A 526 24.84 -12.84 -39.84
N LYS A 527 23.58 -13.15 -39.52
CA LYS A 527 22.63 -13.66 -40.51
C LYS A 527 22.10 -12.50 -41.37
N LEU A 528 22.50 -12.48 -42.64
CA LEU A 528 22.03 -11.46 -43.60
C LEU A 528 20.49 -11.40 -43.63
N HIS A 529 19.92 -10.21 -43.38
CA HIS A 529 18.48 -9.97 -43.29
C HIS A 529 17.74 -10.89 -42.32
N GLY A 530 18.38 -11.25 -41.20
CA GLY A 530 17.89 -12.22 -40.23
C GLY A 530 16.47 -11.94 -39.72
N ARG A 531 16.13 -10.66 -39.47
CA ARG A 531 14.78 -10.23 -39.09
C ARG A 531 13.75 -10.55 -40.16
N MET A 532 13.96 -10.04 -41.37
CA MET A 532 13.05 -10.21 -42.51
C MET A 532 12.85 -11.68 -42.85
N VAL A 533 13.95 -12.45 -42.98
CA VAL A 533 13.90 -13.87 -43.35
C VAL A 533 13.12 -14.69 -42.32
N THR A 534 13.32 -14.40 -41.04
CA THR A 534 12.63 -15.10 -39.94
C THR A 534 11.13 -14.77 -39.92
N ILE A 535 10.75 -13.50 -40.03
CA ILE A 535 9.33 -13.10 -40.09
C ILE A 535 8.63 -13.74 -41.30
N GLU A 536 9.24 -13.69 -42.48
CA GLU A 536 8.63 -14.24 -43.70
C GLU A 536 8.48 -15.77 -43.64
N HIS A 537 9.38 -16.46 -42.93
CA HIS A 537 9.24 -17.90 -42.66
C HIS A 537 7.93 -18.21 -41.91
N TYR A 538 7.67 -17.54 -40.78
CA TYR A 538 6.45 -17.76 -40.00
C TYR A 538 5.18 -17.27 -40.71
N LYS A 539 5.25 -16.17 -41.48
CA LYS A 539 4.12 -15.74 -42.31
C LYS A 539 3.74 -16.76 -43.38
N LYS A 540 4.72 -17.49 -43.93
CA LYS A 540 4.49 -18.58 -44.91
C LYS A 540 3.92 -19.84 -44.25
N MET A 541 4.35 -20.18 -43.03
CA MET A 541 3.76 -21.27 -42.27
C MET A 541 2.28 -21.03 -41.94
N HIS A 542 1.88 -19.78 -41.75
CA HIS A 542 0.51 -19.39 -41.42
C HIS A 542 -0.15 -18.50 -42.48
N PRO A 543 -0.34 -19.00 -43.73
CA PRO A 543 -0.69 -18.15 -44.87
C PRO A 543 -2.06 -17.49 -44.72
N ARG A 544 -3.00 -18.14 -44.03
CA ARG A 544 -4.40 -17.70 -43.85
C ARG A 544 -4.61 -16.80 -42.62
N LYS A 545 -3.59 -16.56 -41.78
CA LYS A 545 -3.74 -15.83 -40.50
C LYS A 545 -3.44 -14.34 -40.66
N ARG A 546 -4.33 -13.58 -41.32
CA ARG A 546 -4.13 -12.14 -41.59
C ARG A 546 -3.86 -11.31 -40.33
N ALA A 547 -4.63 -11.52 -39.26
CA ALA A 547 -4.44 -10.81 -37.99
C ALA A 547 -3.03 -11.03 -37.41
N PHE A 548 -2.53 -12.27 -37.41
CA PHE A 548 -1.16 -12.58 -36.96
C PHE A 548 -0.09 -11.88 -37.80
N LYS A 549 -0.30 -11.78 -39.12
CA LYS A 549 0.63 -11.09 -40.02
C LYS A 549 0.70 -9.59 -39.76
N ALA A 550 -0.41 -8.98 -39.36
CA ALA A 550 -0.49 -7.55 -39.03
C ALA A 550 0.27 -7.20 -37.75
N GLU A 551 0.39 -8.12 -36.79
CA GLU A 551 1.12 -7.87 -35.53
C GLU A 551 2.59 -7.48 -35.74
N PHE A 552 3.21 -7.94 -36.84
CA PHE A 552 4.61 -7.60 -37.15
C PHE A 552 4.81 -6.11 -37.49
N GLU A 553 3.77 -5.42 -37.94
CA GLU A 553 3.86 -4.00 -38.34
C GLU A 553 4.15 -3.09 -37.15
N GLN A 554 3.73 -3.50 -35.94
CA GLN A 554 3.97 -2.78 -34.68
C GLN A 554 5.46 -2.70 -34.31
N PHE A 555 6.30 -3.57 -34.86
CA PHE A 555 7.73 -3.65 -34.56
C PHE A 555 8.62 -3.10 -35.66
N ASN A 556 8.07 -2.31 -36.60
CA ASN A 556 8.88 -1.61 -37.58
C ASN A 556 9.63 -0.44 -36.92
N GLU A 557 10.95 -0.43 -37.08
CA GLU A 557 11.79 0.73 -36.78
C GLU A 557 11.56 1.79 -37.87
N GLU A 558 11.49 3.07 -37.47
CA GLU A 558 11.39 4.21 -38.39
C GLU A 558 12.72 4.51 -39.10
#